data_AF-A0A177ARH2-F1
#
_entry.id   AF-A0A177ARH2-F1
#
_cell.length_a   1.000
_cell.length_b   1.000
_cell.length_c   1.000
_cell.angle_alpha   90.00
_cell.angle_beta   90.00
_cell.angle_gamma   90.00
#
_symmetry.space_group_name_H-M   'P 1'
#
loop_
_entity.id
_entity.type
_entity.pdbx_description
1 polymer ?
#
loop_
_entity_poly.entity_id
_entity_poly.type
_entity_poly.pdbx_seq_one_letter_code
_entity_poly.pdbx_strand_id
1 'polypeptide(L)'
;MTNWDANEEIGTRCHGKTDYQYAKKISNVLNIKLHHVNFVKKYWNTVFSWYFRELVEGYKNGLTPNPDILCNRYIKFGSLFNHAIEKMGVDFIATGHYAGNSCIKPNTNYRMQNERVADLLLPRDVVKDQTLFLSQIDQKSLKKTIFPLAFISKNNVKSMACDIGLEEIAKKPESMGVCFIGERNFSKFLLQYLDSKPGKFVDVDTGKILGCHDGTNFFTVGQRSHLKFNRSTYYIVQRIDKNCNDYY
;
A
#
# COMPACT_ATOMS: atom_id res chain seq x y z
N MET A 1 -4.45 12.57 6.52
CA MET A 1 -3.23 13.08 5.87
C MET A 1 -3.47 13.16 4.37
N THR A 2 -2.81 14.09 3.66
CA THR A 2 -2.77 14.13 2.20
C THR A 2 -1.32 13.90 1.77
N ASN A 3 -1.07 12.87 0.96
CA ASN A 3 0.28 12.44 0.58
C ASN A 3 0.57 12.60 -0.91
N TRP A 4 -0.45 12.88 -1.73
CA TRP A 4 -0.33 13.10 -3.17
C TRP A 4 -1.25 14.24 -3.60
N ASP A 5 -0.78 15.09 -4.52
CA ASP A 5 -1.63 16.10 -5.14
C ASP A 5 -2.14 15.60 -6.50
N ALA A 6 -3.45 15.40 -6.61
CA ALA A 6 -4.07 14.93 -7.84
C ALA A 6 -4.32 16.07 -8.85
N ASN A 7 -4.16 17.33 -8.46
CA ASN A 7 -4.34 18.49 -9.33
C ASN A 7 -3.11 18.76 -10.22
N GLU A 8 -1.95 18.22 -9.86
CA GLU A 8 -0.71 18.35 -10.64
C GLU A 8 -0.65 17.37 -11.84
N GLU A 9 -1.66 16.51 -12.01
CA GLU A 9 -1.68 15.46 -13.04
C GLU A 9 -2.96 15.49 -13.88
N ILE A 10 -2.78 15.46 -15.21
CA ILE A 10 -3.81 15.64 -16.22
C ILE A 10 -4.90 14.55 -16.10
N GLY A 11 -6.16 14.97 -15.94
CA GLY A 11 -7.34 14.12 -16.14
C GLY A 11 -7.89 13.37 -14.91
N THR A 12 -7.43 13.68 -13.69
CA THR A 12 -7.86 12.93 -12.49
C THR A 12 -9.09 13.50 -11.75
N ARG A 13 -10.03 12.61 -11.39
CA ARG A 13 -11.07 12.89 -10.37
C ARG A 13 -10.40 12.90 -8.98
N CYS A 14 -10.61 13.96 -8.20
CA CYS A 14 -9.99 14.12 -6.88
C CYS A 14 -10.68 13.24 -5.82
N HIS A 15 -10.18 12.02 -5.59
CA HIS A 15 -10.68 11.11 -4.53
C HIS A 15 -10.40 11.63 -3.11
N GLY A 16 -9.33 12.40 -2.92
CA GLY A 16 -8.92 12.88 -1.60
C GLY A 16 -9.94 13.82 -0.92
N LYS A 17 -10.72 14.57 -1.71
CA LYS A 17 -11.82 15.40 -1.18
C LYS A 17 -12.93 14.54 -0.58
N THR A 18 -13.30 13.45 -1.23
CA THR A 18 -14.35 12.54 -0.76
C THR A 18 -13.93 11.81 0.52
N ASP A 19 -12.70 11.29 0.57
CA ASP A 19 -12.19 10.60 1.75
C ASP A 19 -12.10 11.53 2.99
N TYR A 20 -11.77 12.80 2.78
CA TYR A 20 -11.79 13.79 3.86
C TYR A 20 -13.20 14.05 4.40
N GLN A 21 -14.22 14.09 3.54
CA GLN A 21 -15.61 14.24 3.99
C GLN A 21 -16.08 13.03 4.79
N TYR A 22 -15.69 11.82 4.40
CA TYR A 22 -15.96 10.62 5.21
C TYR A 22 -15.29 10.68 6.57
N ALA A 23 -14.00 11.06 6.62
CA ALA A 23 -13.29 11.24 7.88
C ALA A 23 -13.98 12.28 8.79
N LYS A 24 -14.48 13.38 8.21
CA LYS A 24 -15.22 14.42 8.94
C LYS A 24 -16.57 13.91 9.47
N LYS A 25 -17.30 13.10 8.68
CA LYS A 25 -18.56 12.48 9.11
C LYS A 25 -18.32 11.52 10.28
N ILE A 26 -17.31 10.66 10.18
CA ILE A 26 -16.92 9.73 11.25
C ILE A 26 -16.52 10.48 12.52
N SER A 27 -15.70 11.53 12.38
CA SER A 27 -15.22 12.30 13.54
C SER A 27 -16.35 12.99 14.28
N ASN A 28 -17.37 13.48 13.56
CA ASN A 28 -18.55 14.09 14.15
C ASN A 28 -19.40 13.06 14.90
N VAL A 29 -19.64 11.87 14.31
CA VAL A 29 -20.42 10.80 14.96
C VAL A 29 -19.73 10.30 16.24
N LEU A 30 -18.41 10.15 16.21
CA LEU A 30 -17.63 9.69 17.36
C LEU A 30 -17.27 10.81 18.35
N ASN A 31 -17.63 12.06 18.06
CA ASN A 31 -17.24 13.24 18.82
C ASN A 31 -15.72 13.33 19.09
N ILE A 32 -14.91 13.10 18.06
CA ILE A 32 -13.45 13.20 18.11
C ILE A 32 -12.94 14.31 17.20
N LYS A 33 -11.84 14.96 17.59
CA LYS A 33 -11.23 16.01 16.77
C LYS A 33 -10.53 15.44 15.54
N LEU A 34 -10.90 15.92 14.36
CA LEU A 34 -10.22 15.58 13.11
C LEU A 34 -9.07 16.55 12.84
N HIS A 35 -7.86 16.00 12.71
CA HIS A 35 -6.69 16.75 12.26
C HIS A 35 -6.38 16.45 10.79
N HIS A 36 -5.97 17.48 10.05
CA HIS A 36 -5.47 17.35 8.68
C HIS A 36 -4.01 17.76 8.63
N VAL A 37 -3.20 16.95 7.96
CA VAL A 37 -1.77 17.19 7.78
C VAL A 37 -1.42 16.86 6.33
N ASN A 38 -0.70 17.77 5.68
CA ASN A 38 -0.21 17.60 4.31
C ASN A 38 1.23 17.10 4.34
N PHE A 39 1.46 15.91 3.78
CA PHE A 39 2.77 15.29 3.63
C PHE A 39 3.18 15.16 2.15
N VAL A 40 2.52 15.81 1.18
CA VAL A 40 2.82 15.69 -0.26
C VAL A 40 4.32 15.88 -0.55
N LYS A 41 4.91 16.99 -0.07
CA LYS A 41 6.35 17.26 -0.27
C LYS A 41 7.25 16.20 0.39
N LYS A 42 6.90 15.78 1.61
CA LYS A 42 7.66 14.77 2.35
C LYS A 42 7.57 13.42 1.64
N TYR A 43 6.37 13.05 1.21
CA TYR A 43 6.06 11.85 0.46
C TYR A 43 6.87 11.78 -0.82
N TRP A 44 6.82 12.84 -1.64
CA TRP A 44 7.58 12.92 -2.88
C TRP A 44 9.07 12.69 -2.63
N ASN A 45 9.65 13.40 -1.66
CA ASN A 45 11.10 13.36 -1.43
C ASN A 45 11.60 12.09 -0.73
N THR A 46 10.76 11.39 0.03
CA THR A 46 11.20 10.26 0.88
C THR A 46 10.68 8.91 0.44
N VAL A 47 9.42 8.84 -0.01
CA VAL A 47 8.85 7.61 -0.56
C VAL A 47 8.91 7.66 -2.05
N PHE A 48 8.34 8.65 -2.72
CA PHE A 48 8.24 8.59 -4.18
C PHE A 48 9.61 8.56 -4.85
N SER A 49 10.55 9.43 -4.48
CA SER A 49 11.90 9.44 -5.06
C SER A 49 12.67 8.15 -4.78
N TRP A 50 12.54 7.58 -3.56
CA TRP A 50 13.26 6.37 -3.18
C TRP A 50 12.61 5.11 -3.77
N TYR A 51 11.29 4.99 -3.62
CA TYR A 51 10.46 4.01 -4.29
C TYR A 51 10.65 4.06 -5.80
N PHE A 52 10.72 5.24 -6.42
CA PHE A 52 10.95 5.36 -7.85
C PHE A 52 12.32 4.83 -8.21
N ARG A 53 13.38 5.11 -7.44
CA ARG A 53 14.71 4.52 -7.66
C ARG A 53 14.70 3.00 -7.50
N GLU A 54 14.20 2.49 -6.38
CA GLU A 54 14.06 1.06 -6.12
C GLU A 54 13.13 0.37 -7.11
N LEU A 55 12.13 1.07 -7.61
CA LEU A 55 11.22 0.60 -8.64
C LEU A 55 11.96 0.54 -9.97
N VAL A 56 12.61 1.60 -10.40
CA VAL A 56 13.41 1.60 -11.63
C VAL A 56 14.47 0.50 -11.57
N GLU A 57 15.24 0.42 -10.48
CA GLU A 57 16.31 -0.56 -10.31
C GLU A 57 15.78 -1.98 -10.13
N GLY A 58 14.76 -2.15 -9.32
CA GLY A 58 14.08 -3.43 -9.12
C GLY A 58 13.53 -3.95 -10.42
N TYR A 59 12.80 -3.13 -11.17
CA TYR A 59 12.26 -3.50 -12.48
C TYR A 59 13.37 -3.79 -13.50
N LYS A 60 14.45 -2.99 -13.53
CA LYS A 60 15.66 -3.28 -14.34
C LYS A 60 16.30 -4.63 -13.99
N ASN A 61 16.17 -5.07 -12.74
CA ASN A 61 16.66 -6.36 -12.25
C ASN A 61 15.61 -7.47 -12.26
N GLY A 62 14.43 -7.24 -12.84
CA GLY A 62 13.37 -8.24 -12.94
C GLY A 62 12.51 -8.42 -11.67
N LEU A 63 12.65 -7.56 -10.68
CA LEU A 63 11.87 -7.56 -9.44
C LEU A 63 10.52 -6.84 -9.59
N THR A 64 9.58 -7.15 -8.71
CA THR A 64 8.32 -6.40 -8.54
C THR A 64 8.26 -5.82 -7.12
N PRO A 65 8.71 -4.58 -6.90
CA PRO A 65 8.70 -3.92 -5.61
C PRO A 65 7.29 -3.60 -5.13
N ASN A 66 7.09 -3.61 -3.82
CA ASN A 66 5.82 -3.30 -3.16
C ASN A 66 5.85 -1.89 -2.52
N PRO A 67 5.17 -0.89 -3.09
CA PRO A 67 5.17 0.49 -2.57
C PRO A 67 4.57 0.62 -1.17
N ASP A 68 3.62 -0.24 -0.82
CA ASP A 68 2.85 -0.08 0.42
C ASP A 68 3.72 -0.40 1.65
N ILE A 69 4.69 -1.31 1.52
CA ILE A 69 5.71 -1.56 2.55
C ILE A 69 6.50 -0.27 2.84
N LEU A 70 6.93 0.45 1.81
CA LEU A 70 7.70 1.69 1.95
C LEU A 70 6.84 2.84 2.45
N CYS A 71 5.59 2.94 1.98
CA CYS A 71 4.62 3.91 2.47
C CYS A 71 4.39 3.74 3.98
N ASN A 72 4.19 2.50 4.43
CA ASN A 72 4.06 2.22 5.87
C ASN A 72 5.33 2.61 6.62
N ARG A 73 6.51 2.16 6.17
CA ARG A 73 7.79 2.46 6.81
C ARG A 73 8.08 3.96 6.95
N TYR A 74 8.02 4.72 5.87
CA TYR A 74 8.52 6.10 5.84
C TYR A 74 7.45 7.16 6.10
N ILE A 75 6.18 6.86 5.83
CA ILE A 75 5.09 7.85 5.89
C ILE A 75 4.19 7.57 7.07
N LYS A 76 3.51 6.42 7.13
CA LYS A 76 2.57 6.16 8.23
C LYS A 76 3.30 5.99 9.56
N PHE A 77 4.34 5.16 9.59
CA PHE A 77 5.13 4.87 10.79
C PHE A 77 6.43 5.68 10.88
N GLY A 78 6.72 6.50 9.86
CA GLY A 78 7.81 7.46 9.89
C GLY A 78 7.28 8.88 10.11
N SER A 79 6.98 9.58 9.02
CA SER A 79 6.63 11.01 9.04
C SER A 79 5.38 11.34 9.87
N LEU A 80 4.30 10.56 9.72
CA LEU A 80 3.07 10.74 10.50
C LEU A 80 3.30 10.39 11.97
N PHE A 81 3.98 9.29 12.26
CA PHE A 81 4.34 8.91 13.63
C PHE A 81 5.16 10.00 14.33
N ASN A 82 6.25 10.47 13.71
CA ASN A 82 7.08 11.53 14.29
C ASN A 82 6.29 12.83 14.46
N HIS A 83 5.43 13.19 13.49
CA HIS A 83 4.55 14.35 13.64
C HIS A 83 3.60 14.20 14.84
N ALA A 84 2.96 13.05 15.00
CA ALA A 84 2.04 12.79 16.11
C ALA A 84 2.76 12.86 17.47
N ILE A 85 3.90 12.16 17.62
CA ILE A 85 4.63 12.13 18.88
C ILE A 85 5.28 13.49 19.18
N GLU A 86 6.03 14.07 18.23
CA GLU A 86 6.90 15.23 18.48
C GLU A 86 6.17 16.57 18.36
N LYS A 87 5.13 16.67 17.53
CA LYS A 87 4.40 17.93 17.30
C LYS A 87 3.04 17.96 17.97
N MET A 88 2.32 16.83 18.01
CA MET A 88 1.02 16.76 18.66
C MET A 88 1.11 16.29 20.12
N GLY A 89 2.25 15.75 20.54
CA GLY A 89 2.47 15.31 21.93
C GLY A 89 1.63 14.11 22.35
N VAL A 90 1.24 13.23 21.41
CA VAL A 90 0.47 12.03 21.74
C VAL A 90 1.37 10.92 22.25
N ASP A 91 0.86 10.07 23.14
CA ASP A 91 1.61 8.92 23.68
C ASP A 91 1.69 7.76 22.69
N PHE A 92 0.59 7.52 21.97
CA PHE A 92 0.40 6.41 21.05
C PHE A 92 -0.31 6.86 19.77
N ILE A 93 -0.10 6.09 18.70
CA ILE A 93 -0.91 6.17 17.48
C ILE A 93 -1.78 4.92 17.35
N ALA A 94 -2.95 5.05 16.74
CA ALA A 94 -3.79 3.91 16.38
C ALA A 94 -3.98 3.88 14.86
N THR A 95 -3.96 2.69 14.27
CA THR A 95 -4.21 2.52 12.84
C THR A 95 -5.22 1.42 12.57
N GLY A 96 -5.97 1.54 11.47
CA GLY A 96 -6.92 0.52 11.03
C GLY A 96 -6.28 -0.68 10.35
N HIS A 97 -5.00 -0.98 10.60
CA HIS A 97 -4.38 -2.18 10.06
C HIS A 97 -4.81 -3.42 10.84
N TYR A 98 -5.01 -4.52 10.13
CA TYR A 98 -5.21 -5.85 10.70
C TYR A 98 -3.83 -6.45 11.00
N ALA A 99 -3.34 -6.17 12.20
CA ALA A 99 -2.11 -6.69 12.78
C ALA A 99 -2.22 -6.62 14.30
N GLY A 100 -1.27 -7.21 15.03
CA GLY A 100 -1.16 -7.11 16.48
C GLY A 100 0.22 -6.62 16.93
N ASN A 101 0.33 -6.30 18.21
CA ASN A 101 1.55 -5.80 18.84
C ASN A 101 1.69 -6.45 20.23
N SER A 102 2.83 -7.07 20.54
CA SER A 102 3.06 -7.73 21.83
C SER A 102 3.02 -6.77 23.02
N CYS A 103 3.49 -5.54 22.84
CA CYS A 103 3.62 -4.56 23.91
C CYS A 103 2.28 -3.98 24.37
N ILE A 104 1.21 -4.16 23.58
CA ILE A 104 -0.07 -3.48 23.77
C ILE A 104 -1.22 -4.49 23.70
N LYS A 105 -1.79 -4.82 24.86
CA LYS A 105 -2.95 -5.71 24.96
C LYS A 105 -4.26 -4.90 25.05
N PRO A 106 -5.34 -5.32 24.34
CA PRO A 106 -6.63 -4.62 24.36
C PRO A 106 -7.24 -4.50 25.77
N ASN A 107 -6.90 -5.44 26.67
CA ASN A 107 -7.49 -5.55 28.00
C ASN A 107 -6.63 -4.92 29.12
N THR A 108 -5.52 -4.24 28.79
CA THR A 108 -4.62 -3.63 29.80
C THR A 108 -4.68 -2.09 29.81
N ASN A 109 -5.79 -1.49 29.36
CA ASN A 109 -5.89 -0.05 29.10
C ASN A 109 -4.76 0.47 28.19
N TYR A 110 -4.28 -0.37 27.26
CA TYR A 110 -3.17 -0.03 26.35
C TYR A 110 -1.88 0.41 27.07
N ARG A 111 -1.63 -0.05 28.30
CA ARG A 111 -0.35 0.19 28.99
C ARG A 111 0.78 -0.56 28.28
N MET A 112 1.90 0.12 28.01
CA MET A 112 3.09 -0.56 27.53
C MET A 112 3.54 -1.58 28.56
N GLN A 113 3.76 -2.81 28.11
CA GLN A 113 4.56 -3.75 28.89
C GLN A 113 6.03 -3.27 28.87
N ASN A 114 6.80 -3.57 29.93
CA ASN A 114 8.25 -3.29 30.01
C ASN A 114 9.09 -4.15 29.04
N GLU A 115 8.52 -4.50 27.88
CA GLU A 115 9.19 -5.29 26.86
C GLU A 115 10.25 -4.44 26.14
N ARG A 116 11.47 -4.97 26.10
CA ARG A 116 12.60 -4.30 25.43
C ARG A 116 12.44 -4.28 23.91
N VAL A 117 11.64 -5.18 23.34
CA VAL A 117 11.37 -5.34 21.90
C VAL A 117 9.87 -5.59 21.72
N ALA A 118 9.27 -4.99 20.70
CA ALA A 118 7.89 -5.24 20.33
C ALA A 118 7.83 -6.22 19.15
N ASP A 119 6.97 -7.23 19.27
CA ASP A 119 6.70 -8.17 18.18
C ASP A 119 5.48 -7.74 17.38
N LEU A 120 5.60 -7.82 16.05
CA LEU A 120 4.48 -7.66 15.13
C LEU A 120 3.75 -9.01 15.03
N LEU A 121 2.48 -9.03 15.44
CA LEU A 121 1.70 -10.26 15.55
C LEU A 121 0.65 -10.34 14.42
N LEU A 122 0.30 -11.57 14.04
CA LEU A 122 -0.81 -11.83 13.13
C LEU A 122 -2.16 -11.40 13.77
N PRO A 123 -3.10 -10.85 13.00
CA PRO A 123 -4.45 -10.60 13.49
C PRO A 123 -5.27 -11.89 13.54
N ARG A 124 -6.41 -11.84 14.25
CA ARG A 124 -7.42 -12.91 14.25
C ARG A 124 -8.02 -13.16 12.87
N ASP A 125 -8.23 -12.10 12.09
CA ASP A 125 -8.76 -12.19 10.73
C ASP A 125 -7.61 -12.42 9.74
N VAL A 126 -7.26 -13.68 9.53
CA VAL A 126 -6.15 -14.09 8.65
C VAL A 126 -6.36 -13.71 7.19
N VAL A 127 -7.62 -13.58 6.74
CA VAL A 127 -7.94 -13.16 5.36
C VAL A 127 -7.61 -11.69 5.14
N LYS A 128 -7.67 -10.89 6.20
CA LYS A 128 -7.34 -9.47 6.18
C LYS A 128 -5.95 -9.16 6.73
N ASP A 129 -5.12 -10.16 6.98
CA ASP A 129 -3.76 -9.96 7.50
C ASP A 129 -2.97 -8.94 6.67
N GLN A 130 -2.42 -7.94 7.37
CA GLN A 130 -1.62 -6.87 6.80
C GLN A 130 -0.19 -6.82 7.35
N THR A 131 0.25 -7.82 8.10
CA THR A 131 1.60 -7.89 8.69
C THR A 131 2.71 -7.82 7.64
N LEU A 132 2.52 -8.41 6.45
CA LEU A 132 3.47 -8.29 5.33
C LEU A 132 3.76 -6.82 4.98
N PHE A 133 2.73 -5.98 4.92
CA PHE A 133 2.87 -4.56 4.59
C PHE A 133 3.51 -3.76 5.72
N LEU A 134 3.57 -4.31 6.93
CA LEU A 134 4.16 -3.72 8.12
C LEU A 134 5.54 -4.31 8.45
N SER A 135 6.06 -5.24 7.64
CA SER A 135 7.30 -5.99 7.91
C SER A 135 8.56 -5.14 8.10
N GLN A 136 8.56 -3.88 7.64
CA GLN A 136 9.71 -2.97 7.76
C GLN A 136 9.47 -1.76 8.68
N ILE A 137 8.43 -1.78 9.52
CA ILE A 137 8.24 -0.71 10.50
C ILE A 137 9.32 -0.78 11.59
N ASP A 138 9.77 0.40 12.04
CA ASP A 138 10.79 0.48 13.08
C ASP A 138 10.22 0.17 14.48
N GLN A 139 11.07 -0.36 15.36
CA GLN A 139 10.74 -0.71 16.74
C GLN A 139 10.24 0.50 17.54
N LYS A 140 10.79 1.71 17.30
CA LYS A 140 10.33 2.95 17.96
C LYS A 140 8.84 3.19 17.69
N SER A 141 8.42 3.00 16.44
CA SER A 141 7.05 3.25 16.00
C SER A 141 6.11 2.11 16.40
N LEU A 142 6.56 0.86 16.25
CA LEU A 142 5.77 -0.32 16.63
C LEU A 142 5.41 -0.29 18.12
N LYS A 143 6.36 -0.05 19.03
CA LYS A 143 6.11 0.03 20.48
C LYS A 143 5.01 1.00 20.88
N LYS A 144 4.83 2.07 20.09
CA LYS A 144 3.85 3.14 20.32
C LYS A 144 2.65 3.07 19.37
N THR A 145 2.42 1.93 18.72
CA THR A 145 1.27 1.74 17.83
C THR A 145 0.26 0.74 18.39
N ILE A 146 -0.98 1.18 18.47
CA ILE A 146 -2.16 0.37 18.76
C ILE A 146 -2.77 -0.13 17.45
N PHE A 147 -3.11 -1.41 17.40
CA PHE A 147 -3.89 -2.02 16.32
C PHE A 147 -5.24 -2.50 16.85
N PRO A 148 -6.29 -1.65 16.84
CA PRO A 148 -7.60 -2.01 17.43
C PRO A 148 -8.28 -3.19 16.72
N LEU A 149 -7.91 -3.44 15.45
CA LEU A 149 -8.50 -4.50 14.63
C LEU A 149 -7.83 -5.85 14.80
N ALA A 150 -6.82 -5.98 15.66
CA ALA A 150 -6.08 -7.22 15.90
C ALA A 150 -6.99 -8.42 16.21
N PHE A 151 -8.13 -8.20 16.88
CA PHE A 151 -9.00 -9.25 17.41
C PHE A 151 -10.42 -9.24 16.85
N ILE A 152 -10.70 -8.42 15.84
CA ILE A 152 -12.05 -8.19 15.30
C ILE A 152 -12.05 -8.58 13.82
N SER A 153 -13.05 -9.33 13.37
CA SER A 153 -13.21 -9.65 11.95
C SER A 153 -13.72 -8.46 11.15
N LYS A 154 -13.45 -8.43 9.85
CA LYS A 154 -13.94 -7.35 8.98
C LYS A 154 -15.46 -7.21 8.98
N ASN A 155 -16.18 -8.32 9.03
CA ASN A 155 -17.63 -8.32 9.06
C ASN A 155 -18.15 -7.68 10.36
N ASN A 156 -17.52 -7.97 11.50
CA ASN A 156 -17.87 -7.34 12.77
C ASN A 156 -17.57 -5.83 12.75
N VAL A 157 -16.44 -5.40 12.18
CA VAL A 157 -16.14 -3.96 12.01
C VAL A 157 -17.23 -3.27 11.18
N LYS A 158 -17.70 -3.90 10.11
CA LYS A 158 -18.81 -3.35 9.30
C LYS A 158 -20.12 -3.30 10.07
N SER A 159 -20.45 -4.34 10.83
CA SER A 159 -21.65 -4.35 11.70
C SER A 159 -21.60 -3.22 12.71
N MET A 160 -20.48 -3.08 13.44
CA MET A 160 -20.28 -2.01 14.41
C MET A 160 -20.42 -0.62 13.79
N ALA A 161 -19.94 -0.42 12.56
CA ALA A 161 -20.11 0.83 11.85
C ALA A 161 -21.58 1.10 11.48
N CYS A 162 -22.34 0.08 11.06
CA CYS A 162 -23.78 0.20 10.84
C CYS A 162 -24.52 0.56 12.12
N ASP A 163 -24.18 -0.08 13.25
CA ASP A 163 -24.82 0.11 14.56
C ASP A 163 -24.70 1.57 15.06
N ILE A 164 -23.65 2.29 14.67
CA ILE A 164 -23.43 3.70 15.01
C ILE A 164 -23.83 4.68 13.89
N GLY A 165 -24.62 4.23 12.91
CA GLY A 165 -25.15 5.10 11.85
C GLY A 165 -24.16 5.43 10.72
N LEU A 166 -23.08 4.65 10.55
CA LEU A 166 -22.08 4.80 9.50
C LEU A 166 -22.25 3.79 8.35
N GLU A 167 -23.49 3.36 8.07
CA GLU A 167 -23.81 2.32 7.09
C GLU A 167 -23.27 2.62 5.68
N GLU A 168 -23.37 3.87 5.22
CA GLU A 168 -22.81 4.32 3.93
C GLU A 168 -21.30 4.03 3.83
N ILE A 169 -20.58 4.23 4.94
CA ILE A 169 -19.14 4.03 5.02
C ILE A 169 -18.82 2.54 5.12
N ALA A 170 -19.64 1.76 5.82
CA ALA A 170 -19.51 0.30 5.90
C ALA A 170 -19.70 -0.38 4.52
N LYS A 171 -20.55 0.20 3.67
CA LYS A 171 -20.81 -0.24 2.28
C LYS A 171 -19.75 0.21 1.28
N LYS A 172 -18.91 1.20 1.63
CA LYS A 172 -17.84 1.68 0.74
C LYS A 172 -16.89 0.53 0.35
N PRO A 173 -16.55 0.39 -0.94
CA PRO A 173 -15.51 -0.53 -1.37
C PRO A 173 -14.18 -0.24 -0.68
N GLU A 174 -13.44 -1.31 -0.40
CA GLU A 174 -12.07 -1.18 0.10
C GLU A 174 -11.21 -0.53 -0.99
N SER A 175 -10.30 0.35 -0.58
CA SER A 175 -9.36 0.96 -1.52
C SER A 175 -8.46 -0.12 -2.08
N MET A 176 -8.49 -0.29 -3.41
CA MET A 176 -7.64 -1.21 -4.15
C MET A 176 -6.55 -0.42 -4.88
N GLY A 177 -5.39 -1.05 -5.09
CA GLY A 177 -4.25 -0.42 -5.74
C GLY A 177 -3.27 0.24 -4.75
N VAL A 178 -2.27 0.89 -5.31
CA VAL A 178 -1.15 1.47 -4.56
C VAL A 178 -1.63 2.69 -3.77
N CYS A 179 -1.30 2.75 -2.47
CA CYS A 179 -1.88 3.67 -1.47
C CYS A 179 -1.98 5.17 -1.87
N PHE A 180 -1.13 5.66 -2.78
CA PHE A 180 -1.06 7.06 -3.21
C PHE A 180 -1.48 7.30 -4.66
N ILE A 181 -1.43 6.25 -5.49
CA ILE A 181 -1.80 6.30 -6.89
C ILE A 181 -3.34 6.17 -7.01
N GLY A 182 -3.97 5.46 -6.06
CA GLY A 182 -5.40 5.18 -6.08
C GLY A 182 -5.76 4.12 -7.13
N GLU A 183 -7.01 4.12 -7.60
CA GLU A 183 -7.55 3.17 -8.60
C GLU A 183 -7.04 3.42 -10.04
N ARG A 184 -5.83 3.98 -10.20
CA ARG A 184 -5.27 4.23 -11.54
C ARG A 184 -4.63 2.98 -12.11
N ASN A 185 -4.50 2.96 -13.44
CA ASN A 185 -3.69 1.97 -14.11
C ASN A 185 -2.20 2.22 -13.77
N PHE A 186 -1.67 1.39 -12.89
CA PHE A 186 -0.31 1.47 -12.39
C PHE A 186 0.74 1.45 -13.52
N SER A 187 0.51 0.64 -14.56
CA SER A 187 1.37 0.58 -15.75
C SER A 187 1.45 1.92 -16.50
N LYS A 188 0.32 2.60 -16.69
CA LYS A 188 0.29 3.93 -17.32
C LYS A 188 0.96 5.00 -16.45
N PHE A 189 0.83 4.89 -15.13
CA PHE A 189 1.51 5.79 -14.21
C PHE A 189 3.03 5.63 -14.31
N LEU A 190 3.54 4.40 -14.35
CA LEU A 190 4.98 4.14 -14.49
C LEU A 190 5.56 4.67 -15.80
N LEU A 191 4.80 4.62 -16.90
CA LEU A 191 5.21 5.15 -18.20
C LEU A 191 5.49 6.66 -18.22
N GLN A 192 4.99 7.41 -17.23
CA GLN A 192 5.29 8.85 -17.13
C GLN A 192 6.72 9.12 -16.65
N TYR A 193 7.37 8.11 -16.07
CA TYR A 193 8.67 8.26 -15.45
C TYR A 193 9.71 7.25 -15.97
N LEU A 194 9.29 6.16 -16.61
CA LEU A 194 10.17 5.12 -17.15
C LEU A 194 10.16 5.14 -18.68
N ASP A 195 11.36 5.15 -19.27
CA ASP A 195 11.52 4.88 -20.70
C ASP A 195 11.08 3.44 -20.99
N SER A 196 10.18 3.26 -21.96
CA SER A 196 9.79 1.93 -22.40
C SER A 196 10.74 1.42 -23.47
N LYS A 197 11.33 0.25 -23.22
CA LYS A 197 12.15 -0.47 -24.18
C LYS A 197 11.32 -1.65 -24.72
N PRO A 198 11.03 -1.70 -26.03
CA PRO A 198 10.29 -2.81 -26.60
C PRO A 198 11.12 -4.10 -26.60
N GLY A 199 10.43 -5.24 -26.65
CA GLY A 199 11.04 -6.57 -26.66
C GLY A 199 10.05 -7.63 -27.14
N LYS A 200 10.44 -8.90 -27.11
CA LYS A 200 9.66 -10.03 -27.60
C LYS A 200 9.12 -10.88 -26.46
N PHE A 201 8.02 -11.56 -26.74
CA PHE A 201 7.59 -12.73 -25.97
C PHE A 201 8.13 -13.98 -26.65
N VAL A 202 8.90 -14.78 -25.92
CA VAL A 202 9.54 -16.00 -26.41
C VAL A 202 8.99 -17.19 -25.63
N ASP A 203 8.45 -18.15 -26.35
CA ASP A 203 7.98 -19.41 -25.78
C ASP A 203 9.15 -20.21 -25.21
N VAL A 204 9.12 -20.52 -23.91
CA VAL A 204 10.21 -21.22 -23.20
C VAL A 204 10.50 -22.62 -23.75
N ASP A 205 9.48 -23.32 -24.24
CA ASP A 205 9.60 -24.72 -24.67
C ASP A 205 10.10 -24.81 -26.11
N THR A 206 9.66 -23.89 -26.97
CA THR A 206 9.90 -23.95 -28.42
C THR A 206 10.87 -22.89 -28.93
N GLY A 207 11.19 -21.87 -28.13
CA GLY A 207 11.96 -20.69 -28.56
C GLY A 207 11.24 -19.81 -29.58
N LYS A 208 9.96 -20.06 -29.87
CA LYS A 208 9.20 -19.30 -30.86
C LYS A 208 8.85 -17.92 -30.33
N ILE A 209 8.95 -16.92 -31.20
CA ILE A 209 8.47 -15.57 -30.91
C ILE A 209 6.94 -15.58 -31.00
N LEU A 210 6.28 -15.31 -29.88
CA LEU A 210 4.82 -15.27 -29.74
C LEU A 210 4.23 -13.88 -30.01
N GLY A 211 5.06 -12.84 -29.94
CA GLY A 211 4.67 -11.45 -30.16
C GLY A 211 5.69 -10.46 -29.62
N CYS A 212 5.31 -9.18 -29.57
CA CYS A 212 6.14 -8.09 -29.03
C CYS A 212 5.42 -7.35 -27.91
N HIS A 213 6.18 -6.68 -27.04
CA HIS A 213 5.67 -5.75 -26.03
C HIS A 213 6.39 -4.40 -26.11
N ASP A 214 5.74 -3.38 -25.57
CA ASP A 214 6.27 -2.02 -25.57
C ASP A 214 7.26 -1.74 -24.43
N GLY A 215 7.37 -2.62 -23.43
CA GLY A 215 8.18 -2.35 -22.24
C GLY A 215 8.35 -3.52 -21.29
N THR A 216 9.51 -3.61 -20.68
CA THR A 216 9.81 -4.61 -19.64
C THR A 216 9.25 -4.27 -18.26
N ASN A 217 8.46 -3.18 -18.17
CA ASN A 217 7.88 -2.70 -16.92
C ASN A 217 6.43 -3.13 -16.67
N PHE A 218 5.88 -4.02 -17.50
CA PHE A 218 4.45 -4.32 -17.49
C PHE A 218 4.06 -5.67 -16.90
N PHE A 219 5.02 -6.58 -16.74
CA PHE A 219 4.71 -7.94 -16.33
C PHE A 219 5.50 -8.38 -15.10
N THR A 220 4.80 -9.08 -14.22
CA THR A 220 5.37 -9.79 -13.07
C THR A 220 5.45 -11.28 -13.38
N VAL A 221 6.45 -11.97 -12.84
CA VAL A 221 6.54 -13.43 -12.94
C VAL A 221 5.25 -14.08 -12.40
N GLY A 222 4.73 -15.06 -13.12
CA GLY A 222 3.43 -15.70 -12.87
C GLY A 222 2.22 -14.94 -13.41
N GLN A 223 2.37 -13.73 -13.94
CA GLN A 223 1.27 -12.98 -14.54
C GLN A 223 0.84 -13.64 -15.85
N ARG A 224 -0.47 -13.77 -16.07
CA ARG A 224 -1.02 -14.15 -17.37
C ARG A 224 -0.68 -13.08 -18.41
N SER A 225 -0.03 -13.45 -19.50
CA SER A 225 0.43 -12.47 -20.52
C SER A 225 -0.71 -11.92 -21.38
N HIS A 226 -1.86 -12.59 -21.39
CA HIS A 226 -3.03 -12.26 -22.24
C HIS A 226 -2.71 -12.20 -23.75
N LEU A 227 -1.62 -12.83 -24.18
CA LEU A 227 -1.30 -12.98 -25.60
C LEU A 227 -2.38 -13.79 -26.30
N LYS A 228 -2.90 -13.25 -27.40
CA LYS A 228 -3.88 -13.93 -28.25
C LYS A 228 -3.15 -14.80 -29.28
N PHE A 229 -2.32 -15.71 -28.81
CA PHE A 229 -1.59 -16.65 -29.67
C PHE A 229 -2.17 -18.06 -29.53
N ASN A 230 -2.67 -18.60 -30.65
CA ASN A 230 -3.08 -20.00 -30.81
C ASN A 230 -4.04 -20.58 -29.75
N ARG A 231 -4.89 -19.74 -29.13
CA ARG A 231 -5.86 -20.09 -28.06
C ARG A 231 -5.27 -20.67 -26.77
N SER A 232 -3.94 -20.80 -26.68
CA SER A 232 -3.25 -21.22 -25.47
C SER A 232 -3.15 -20.07 -24.46
N THR A 233 -3.10 -20.41 -23.17
CA THR A 233 -2.87 -19.42 -22.11
C THR A 233 -1.41 -19.43 -21.71
N TYR A 234 -0.77 -18.27 -21.82
CA TYR A 234 0.64 -18.06 -21.48
C TYR A 234 0.78 -17.29 -20.16
N TYR A 235 1.82 -17.65 -19.41
CA TYR A 235 2.22 -17.00 -18.16
C TYR A 235 3.69 -16.60 -18.27
N ILE A 236 4.04 -15.51 -17.58
CA ILE A 236 5.41 -14.99 -17.58
C ILE A 236 6.24 -15.85 -16.63
N VAL A 237 7.20 -16.60 -17.16
CA VAL A 237 8.08 -17.49 -16.39
C VAL A 237 9.31 -16.73 -15.93
N GLN A 238 9.82 -15.83 -16.77
CA GLN A 238 11.00 -15.03 -16.44
C GLN A 238 10.86 -13.60 -16.95
N ARG A 239 11.22 -12.67 -16.07
CA ARG A 239 11.36 -11.26 -16.41
C ARG A 239 12.80 -11.01 -16.87
N ILE A 240 12.95 -10.72 -18.17
CA ILE A 240 14.12 -10.06 -18.78
C ILE A 240 15.40 -10.92 -18.78
N ASP A 241 15.84 -11.30 -19.96
CA ASP A 241 17.29 -11.39 -20.21
C ASP A 241 17.84 -9.97 -20.29
N LYS A 242 18.78 -9.64 -19.38
CA LYS A 242 19.38 -8.29 -19.24
C LYS A 242 20.00 -7.77 -20.53
N ASN A 243 20.27 -8.64 -21.50
CA ASN A 243 20.90 -8.31 -22.77
C ASN A 243 19.90 -8.06 -23.90
N CYS A 244 18.75 -8.73 -23.92
CA CYS A 244 17.80 -8.67 -25.05
C CYS A 244 16.42 -8.10 -24.73
N ASN A 245 16.08 -7.87 -23.45
CA ASN A 245 14.84 -7.20 -23.03
C ASN A 245 13.56 -7.99 -23.42
N ASP A 246 13.67 -9.31 -23.58
CA ASP A 246 12.57 -10.22 -23.89
C ASP A 246 11.94 -10.84 -22.63
N TYR A 247 10.65 -11.18 -22.71
CA TYR A 247 9.96 -12.02 -21.73
C TYR A 247 9.87 -13.46 -22.21
N TYR A 248 9.91 -14.36 -21.24
CA TYR A 248 9.76 -15.79 -21.41
C TYR A 248 8.55 -16.28 -20.62
#